data_AF-A0A3D5R3F9-F1
#
_entry.id   AF-A0A3D5R3F9-F1
#
_cell.length_a   1.000
_cell.length_b   1.000
_cell.length_c   1.000
_cell.angle_alpha   90.00
_cell.angle_beta   90.00
_cell.angle_gamma   90.00
#
_symmetry.space_group_name_H-M   'P 1'
#
loop_
_entity.id
_entity.type
_entity.pdbx_description
1 polymer ?
#
loop_
_entity_poly.entity_id
_entity_poly.type
_entity_poly.pdbx_seq_one_letter_code
_entity_poly.pdbx_strand_id
1 'polypeptide(L)'
;DPMAVKSLVRKICSSYRLPYMTFTPTFSVCPAHGYIKGEVEHCPTCAEACEVYSRVVGYLRPVKQWNKGKQEEFDSRQVFRLQ
;
A
#
# COMPACT_ATOMS: atom_id res chain seq x y z
N ASP A 1 0.70 -9.13 -11.37
CA ASP A 1 1.66 -9.94 -12.11
C ASP A 1 3.03 -9.90 -11.44
N PRO A 2 3.52 -11.02 -10.90
CA PRO A 2 4.87 -11.11 -10.32
C PRO A 2 6.00 -10.76 -11.31
N MET A 3 5.80 -11.00 -12.61
CA MET A 3 6.82 -10.76 -13.63
C MET A 3 7.06 -9.27 -13.87
N ALA A 4 6.00 -8.46 -13.87
CA ALA A 4 6.12 -7.00 -13.97
C ALA A 4 7.00 -6.40 -12.86
N VAL A 5 6.81 -6.81 -11.60
CA VAL A 5 7.61 -6.32 -10.46
C VAL A 5 9.08 -6.74 -10.61
N LYS A 6 9.33 -8.00 -11.00
CA LYS A 6 10.69 -8.51 -11.24
C LYS A 6 11.42 -7.67 -12.31
N SER A 7 10.75 -7.41 -13.42
CA SER A 7 11.30 -6.61 -14.52
C SER A 7 11.60 -5.17 -14.09
N LEU A 8 10.69 -4.56 -13.31
CA LEU A 8 10.86 -3.21 -12.78
C LEU A 8 12.05 -3.11 -11.82
N VAL A 9 12.15 -4.04 -10.86
CA VAL A 9 13.29 -4.12 -9.92
C VAL A 9 14.60 -4.22 -10.69
N ARG A 10 14.68 -5.13 -11.67
CA ARG A 10 15.89 -5.30 -12.48
C ARG A 10 16.27 -4.02 -13.21
N LYS A 11 15.29 -3.33 -13.82
CA LYS A 11 15.53 -2.06 -14.52
C LYS A 11 16.05 -0.98 -13.57
N ILE A 12 15.44 -0.81 -12.40
CA ILE A 12 15.85 0.22 -11.44
C ILE A 12 17.27 -0.04 -10.94
N CYS A 13 17.56 -1.26 -10.47
CA CYS A 13 18.88 -1.59 -9.91
C CYS A 13 20.02 -1.59 -10.94
N SER A 14 19.71 -1.80 -12.23
CA SER A 14 20.73 -1.78 -13.30
C SER A 14 20.96 -0.39 -13.89
N SER A 15 19.91 0.44 -13.95
CA SER A 15 19.96 1.74 -14.63
C SER A 15 20.26 2.91 -13.67
N TYR A 16 20.02 2.73 -12.37
CA TYR A 16 20.15 3.79 -11.37
C TYR A 16 20.91 3.30 -10.12
N ARG A 17 21.57 4.22 -9.42
CA ARG A 17 22.25 3.95 -8.14
C ARG A 17 21.42 4.48 -6.98
N LEU A 18 20.35 3.76 -6.65
CA LEU A 18 19.51 4.07 -5.49
C LEU A 18 19.91 3.17 -4.31
N PRO A 19 20.25 3.73 -3.14
CA PRO A 19 20.65 2.93 -1.99
C PRO A 19 19.49 2.14 -1.38
N TYR A 20 18.26 2.63 -1.56
CA TYR A 20 17.07 2.02 -1.00
C TYR A 20 15.83 2.40 -1.80
N MET A 21 14.96 1.42 -2.04
CA MET A 21 13.60 1.62 -2.56
C MET A 21 12.69 0.54 -2.00
N THR A 22 11.39 0.80 -1.99
CA THR A 22 10.39 -0.16 -1.51
C THR A 22 9.11 -0.05 -2.34
N PHE A 23 8.44 -1.18 -2.54
CA PHE A 23 7.09 -1.21 -3.10
C PHE A 23 6.12 -1.30 -1.94
N THR A 24 5.16 -0.39 -1.91
CA THR A 24 4.17 -0.29 -0.83
C THR A 24 2.85 -0.85 -1.31
N PRO A 25 2.44 -2.05 -0.88
CA PRO A 25 1.06 -2.48 -1.07
C PRO A 25 0.15 -1.74 -0.09
N THR A 26 -1.01 -1.30 -0.57
CA THR A 26 -2.12 -0.91 0.30
C THR A 26 -2.98 -2.14 0.55
N PHE A 27 -3.29 -2.40 1.81
CA PHE A 27 -4.15 -3.51 2.23
C PHE A 27 -5.02 -3.07 3.40
N SER A 28 -6.06 -3.84 3.67
CA SER A 28 -7.00 -3.56 4.75
C SER A 28 -7.06 -4.73 5.71
N VAL A 29 -7.41 -4.47 6.96
CA VAL A 29 -7.55 -5.50 8.00
C VAL A 29 -8.92 -5.37 8.62
N CYS A 30 -9.71 -6.43 8.55
CA CYS A 30 -10.94 -6.58 9.30
C CYS A 30 -10.61 -7.16 10.70
N PRO A 31 -11.15 -6.60 11.79
CA PRO A 31 -10.95 -7.14 13.13
C PRO A 31 -11.41 -8.61 13.30
N ALA A 32 -12.42 -9.03 12.53
CA ALA A 32 -12.98 -10.38 12.60
C ALA A 32 -12.38 -11.35 11.56
N HIS A 33 -12.16 -10.89 10.33
CA HIS A 33 -11.77 -11.74 9.19
C HIS A 33 -10.31 -11.58 8.75
N GLY A 34 -9.57 -10.65 9.36
CA GLY A 34 -8.15 -10.46 9.10
C GLY A 34 -7.85 -9.74 7.78
N TYR A 35 -6.80 -10.19 7.09
CA TYR A 35 -6.20 -9.52 5.94
C TYR A 35 -7.13 -9.48 4.72
N ILE A 36 -7.28 -8.29 4.13
CA ILE A 36 -8.04 -8.02 2.92
C ILE A 36 -7.13 -7.29 1.94
N LYS A 37 -7.09 -7.75 0.69
CA LYS A 37 -6.27 -7.14 -0.36
C LYS A 37 -6.89 -5.83 -0.83
N GLY A 38 -6.08 -4.77 -0.89
CA GLY A 38 -6.50 -3.46 -1.37
C GLY A 38 -7.09 -2.57 -0.29
N GLU A 39 -7.57 -1.41 -0.72
CA GLU A 39 -8.22 -0.42 0.13
C GLU A 39 -9.72 -0.72 0.20
N VAL A 40 -10.14 -1.19 1.37
CA VAL A 40 -11.49 -1.67 1.63
C VAL A 40 -11.90 -1.12 2.98
N GLU A 41 -12.82 -0.17 2.99
CA GLU A 41 -13.28 0.48 4.23
C GLU A 41 -14.20 -0.42 5.06
N HIS A 42 -14.94 -1.32 4.41
CA HIS A 42 -15.93 -2.19 5.03
C HIS A 42 -15.71 -3.64 4.60
N CYS A 43 -15.68 -4.56 5.56
CA CYS A 43 -15.39 -5.96 5.29
C CYS A 43 -16.45 -6.56 4.34
N PRO A 44 -16.06 -7.25 3.26
CA PRO A 44 -17.02 -7.85 2.33
C PRO A 44 -17.84 -8.99 2.98
N THR A 45 -17.37 -9.55 4.09
CA THR A 45 -18.01 -10.70 4.76
C THR A 45 -18.97 -10.28 5.88
N CYS A 46 -18.61 -9.28 6.70
CA CYS A 46 -19.42 -8.84 7.85
C CYS A 46 -19.80 -7.37 7.86
N ALA A 47 -19.44 -6.60 6.83
CA ALA A 47 -19.68 -5.16 6.73
C ALA A 47 -19.06 -4.28 7.85
N GLU A 48 -18.32 -4.86 8.79
CA GLU A 48 -17.58 -4.12 9.82
C GLU A 48 -16.49 -3.23 9.23
N ALA A 49 -16.22 -2.11 9.91
CA ALA A 49 -15.18 -1.17 9.51
C ALA A 49 -13.80 -1.84 9.53
N CYS A 50 -13.07 -1.68 8.44
CA CYS A 50 -11.70 -2.16 8.30
C CYS A 50 -10.69 -1.04 8.54
N GLU A 51 -9.49 -1.44 8.94
CA GLU A 51 -8.34 -0.57 9.05
C GLU A 51 -7.49 -0.67 7.78
N VAL A 52 -7.37 0.42 7.03
CA VAL A 52 -6.51 0.49 5.85
C VAL A 52 -5.08 0.76 6.30
N TYR A 53 -4.15 -0.10 5.89
CA TYR A 53 -2.72 0.01 6.16
C TYR A 53 -1.95 0.38 4.90
N SER A 54 -1.01 1.30 5.07
CA SER A 54 -0.02 1.64 4.05
C SER A 54 1.30 2.07 4.71
N ARG A 55 2.35 2.32 3.92
CA ARG A 55 3.65 2.78 4.41
C ARG A 55 3.69 4.31 4.46
N VAL A 56 4.02 4.88 5.63
CA VAL A 56 4.15 6.35 5.81
C VAL A 56 5.54 6.82 5.37
N VAL A 57 6.55 6.55 6.21
CA VAL A 57 7.94 7.01 6.08
C VAL A 57 8.92 5.89 6.39
N GLY A 58 8.60 4.67 5.96
CA GLY A 58 9.47 3.51 6.14
C GLY A 58 8.88 2.36 6.93
N TYR A 59 7.69 2.51 7.53
CA TYR A 59 6.96 1.42 8.21
C TYR A 59 5.45 1.48 7.91
N LEU A 60 4.76 0.36 8.10
CA LEU A 60 3.32 0.20 7.86
C LEU A 60 2.53 0.69 9.08
N ARG A 61 1.48 1.48 8.87
CA ARG A 61 0.59 1.99 9.93
C ARG A 61 -0.83 2.23 9.39
N PRO A 62 -1.90 2.13 10.20
CA PRO A 62 -3.26 2.46 9.76
C PRO A 62 -3.35 3.91 9.28
N VAL A 63 -3.88 4.14 8.08
CA VAL A 63 -4.01 5.48 7.44
C VAL A 63 -4.82 6.44 8.32
N LYS A 64 -5.88 5.94 8.97
CA LYS A 64 -6.72 6.70 9.91
C LYS A 64 -5.93 7.31 11.09
N GLN A 65 -4.78 6.73 11.44
CA GLN A 65 -3.93 7.22 12.53
C GLN A 65 -2.82 8.18 12.07
N TRP A 66 -2.77 8.51 10.78
CA TRP A 66 -1.77 9.44 10.26
C TRP A 66 -2.20 10.88 10.58
N ASN A 67 -1.24 11.81 10.59
CA ASN A 67 -1.60 13.22 10.69
C ASN A 67 -2.32 13.69 9.41
N LYS A 68 -3.02 14.83 9.47
CA LYS A 68 -3.82 15.35 8.35
C LYS A 68 -3.01 15.48 7.06
N GLY A 69 -1.82 16.07 7.13
CA GLY A 69 -0.97 16.24 5.94
C GLY A 69 -0.51 14.92 5.30
N LYS A 70 -0.36 13.85 6.09
CA LYS A 70 -0.03 12.52 5.56
C LYS A 70 -1.24 11.79 4.99
N GLN A 71 -2.45 12.07 5.49
CA GLN A 71 -3.68 11.58 4.86
C GLN A 71 -3.85 12.22 3.47
N GLU A 72 -3.69 13.55 3.35
CA GLU A 72 -3.71 14.24 2.05
C GLU A 72 -2.60 13.74 1.10
N GLU A 73 -1.40 13.49 1.63
CA GLU A 73 -0.31 12.89 0.85
C GLU A 73 -0.70 11.51 0.32
N PHE A 74 -1.32 10.67 1.15
CA PHE A 74 -1.80 9.35 0.77
C PHE A 74 -2.84 9.43 -0.36
N ASP A 75 -3.82 10.33 -0.24
CA ASP A 75 -4.87 10.53 -1.25
C ASP A 75 -4.30 10.99 -2.60
N SER A 76 -3.17 11.71 -2.58
CA SER A 76 -2.48 12.15 -3.81
C SER A 76 -1.60 11.06 -4.46
N ARG A 77 -1.42 9.89 -3.84
CA ARG A 77 -0.51 8.85 -4.33
C ARG A 77 -1.01 8.23 -5.63
N GLN A 78 -0.06 8.02 -6.55
CA GLN A 78 -0.31 7.29 -7.79
C GLN A 78 -0.08 5.80 -7.59
N VAL A 79 -1.11 5.01 -7.84
CA VAL A 79 -1.03 3.54 -7.80
C VAL A 79 -0.57 3.00 -9.15
N PHE A 80 0.35 2.03 -9.11
CA PHE A 80 0.78 1.34 -10.32
C PHE A 80 -0.35 0.46 -10.87
N ARG A 81 -0.83 0.76 -12.09
CA ARG A 81 -1.83 -0.05 -12.79
C ARG A 81 -1.13 -0.88 -13.87
N LEU A 82 -1.35 -2.18 -13.84
CA LEU A 82 -0.97 -3.07 -14.95
C LEU A 82 -1.94 -2.78 -16.10
N GLN A 83 -1.41 -2.39 -17.24
CA GLN A 83 -2.16 -2.31 -18.50
C GLN A 83 -2.33 -3.70 -19.11
#